data_AF-A0A2P8VXT6-F1
#
_entry.id   AF-A0A2P8VXT6-F1
#
_cell.length_a   1.000
_cell.length_b   1.000
_cell.length_c   1.000
_cell.angle_alpha   90.00
_cell.angle_beta   90.00
_cell.angle_gamma   90.00
#
_symmetry.space_group_name_H-M   'P 1'
#
loop_
_entity.id
_entity.type
_entity.pdbx_description
1 polymer ?
#
loop_
_entity_poly.entity_id
_entity_poly.type
_entity_poly.pdbx_seq_one_letter_code
_entity_poly.pdbx_strand_id
1 'polypeptide(L)'
;DVLLLPVGGGPKAYNAEEAAQVVQTLRPKLVIPTHYLTQAADEENCPIATLDEFLSLMQGIPVSRANGDTVTLGPSSLPAEGTRIQLLSYPF
;
A
#
# COMPACT_ATOMS: atom_id res chain seq x y z
N ASP A 1 7.09 -0.60 -13.02
CA ASP A 1 5.61 -0.73 -13.14
C ASP A 1 4.91 -1.01 -11.82
N VAL A 2 5.36 -2.00 -11.06
CA VAL A 2 4.80 -2.35 -9.74
C VAL A 2 5.72 -1.84 -8.63
N LEU A 3 5.15 -1.22 -7.60
CA LEU A 3 5.85 -0.73 -6.42
C LEU A 3 5.29 -1.39 -5.16
N LEU A 4 6.13 -2.08 -4.40
CA LEU A 4 5.80 -2.51 -3.04
C LEU A 4 6.35 -1.43 -2.09
N LEU A 5 5.48 -0.78 -1.33
CA LEU A 5 5.81 0.45 -0.61
C LEU A 5 5.47 0.32 0.87
N PRO A 6 6.42 0.40 1.81
CA PRO A 6 6.08 0.54 3.22
C PRO A 6 5.36 1.87 3.46
N VAL A 7 4.31 1.88 4.28
CA VAL A 7 3.50 3.09 4.55
C VAL A 7 3.20 3.35 6.03
N GLY A 8 3.52 2.41 6.92
CA GLY A 8 3.23 2.55 8.35
C GLY A 8 4.29 3.33 9.15
N GLY A 9 5.35 3.82 8.51
CA GLY A 9 6.40 4.59 9.18
C GLY A 9 7.29 3.75 10.11
N GLY A 10 7.71 4.37 11.21
CA GLY A 10 8.69 3.80 12.14
C GLY A 10 10.15 4.09 11.74
N PRO A 11 11.13 3.56 12.48
CA PRO A 11 12.53 3.95 12.36
C PRO A 11 13.22 3.54 11.05
N LYS A 12 12.57 2.71 10.21
CA LYS A 12 13.20 2.08 9.03
C LYS A 12 12.29 2.04 7.78
N ALA A 13 11.14 2.70 7.82
CA ALA A 13 10.15 2.64 6.76
C ALA A 13 9.52 4.02 6.55
N TYR A 14 9.05 4.29 5.32
CA TYR A 14 8.33 5.52 5.00
C TYR A 14 7.03 5.61 5.81
N ASN A 15 6.73 6.81 6.29
CA ASN A 15 5.39 7.14 6.77
C ASN A 15 4.43 7.38 5.59
N ALA A 16 3.17 7.70 5.91
CA ALA A 16 2.12 7.90 4.90
C ALA A 16 2.43 9.07 3.95
N GLU A 17 2.94 10.20 4.45
CA GLU A 17 3.26 11.38 3.65
C GLU A 17 4.43 11.14 2.69
N GLU A 18 5.51 10.55 3.21
CA GLU A 18 6.68 10.19 2.41
C GLU A 18 6.31 9.17 1.34
N ALA A 19 5.52 8.15 1.70
CA ALA A 19 5.02 7.16 0.76
C ALA A 19 4.14 7.79 -0.34
N ALA A 20 3.24 8.72 0.01
CA ALA A 20 2.42 9.43 -0.97
C ALA A 20 3.30 10.24 -1.95
N GLN A 21 4.34 10.90 -1.45
CA GLN A 21 5.30 11.63 -2.28
C GLN A 21 6.09 10.70 -3.20
N VAL A 22 6.46 9.51 -2.74
CA VAL A 22 7.10 8.47 -3.57
C VAL A 22 6.18 8.07 -4.73
N VAL A 23 4.88 7.85 -4.47
CA VAL A 23 3.93 7.49 -5.54
C VAL A 23 3.78 8.62 -6.56
N GLN A 24 3.69 9.87 -6.11
CA GLN A 24 3.63 11.04 -7.00
C GLN A 24 4.91 11.20 -7.85
N THR A 25 6.06 10.92 -7.26
CA THR A 25 7.37 11.07 -7.93
C THR A 25 7.58 9.98 -8.97
N LEU A 26 7.34 8.72 -8.58
CA LEU A 26 7.64 7.55 -9.41
C LEU A 26 6.54 7.22 -10.41
N ARG A 27 5.30 7.66 -10.15
CA ARG A 27 4.11 7.37 -10.97
C ARG A 27 4.00 5.89 -11.39
N PRO A 28 4.05 4.94 -10.45
CA PRO A 28 3.95 3.51 -10.76
C PRO A 28 2.56 3.17 -11.30
N LYS A 29 2.46 2.09 -12.11
CA LYS A 29 1.16 1.59 -12.58
C LYS A 29 0.38 0.89 -11.47
N LEU A 30 1.08 0.21 -10.57
CA LEU A 30 0.49 -0.51 -9.44
C LEU A 30 1.28 -0.24 -8.16
N VAL A 31 0.58 0.06 -7.06
CA VAL A 31 1.16 0.19 -5.71
C VAL A 31 0.56 -0.89 -4.81
N ILE A 32 1.41 -1.65 -4.13
CA ILE A 32 1.00 -2.56 -3.06
C ILE A 32 1.59 -2.01 -1.75
N PRO A 33 0.78 -1.41 -0.86
CA PRO A 33 1.27 -0.94 0.42
C PRO A 33 1.69 -2.12 1.30
N THR A 34 2.71 -1.92 2.12
CA THR A 34 3.28 -2.91 3.04
C THR A 34 3.60 -2.25 4.39
N HIS A 35 3.98 -3.04 5.40
CA HIS A 35 4.45 -2.54 6.71
C HIS A 35 3.53 -1.46 7.33
N TYR A 36 2.24 -1.74 7.41
CA TYR A 36 1.25 -0.94 8.14
C TYR A 36 0.60 -1.81 9.24
N LEU A 37 -0.03 -1.17 10.23
CA LEU A 37 -0.65 -1.87 11.35
C LEU A 37 -1.79 -2.78 10.88
N THR A 38 -1.80 -4.03 11.34
CA THR A 38 -2.86 -5.01 11.08
C THR A 38 -3.36 -5.60 12.38
N GLN A 39 -4.50 -6.30 12.34
CA GLN A 39 -5.08 -6.98 13.51
C GLN A 39 -4.18 -8.08 14.08
N ALA A 40 -3.20 -8.56 13.31
CA ALA A 40 -2.23 -9.56 13.78
C ALA A 40 -1.02 -8.94 14.52
N ALA A 41 -0.88 -7.61 14.50
CA ALA A 41 0.24 -6.92 15.15
C ALA A 41 -0.04 -6.69 16.64
N ASP A 42 1.01 -6.77 17.45
CA ASP A 42 0.99 -6.31 18.84
C ASP A 42 1.09 -4.78 18.87
N GLU A 43 -0.02 -4.10 19.18
CA GLU A 43 -0.10 -2.64 19.19
C GLU A 43 0.87 -1.99 20.19
N GLU A 44 1.19 -2.66 21.31
CA GLU A 44 2.10 -2.11 22.31
C GLU A 44 3.56 -2.12 21.83
N ASN A 45 3.93 -3.12 21.03
CA ASN A 45 5.30 -3.34 20.58
C ASN A 45 5.55 -3.01 19.11
N CYS A 46 4.51 -2.61 18.36
CA CYS A 46 4.59 -2.27 16.94
C CYS A 46 3.96 -0.89 16.67
N PRO A 47 4.64 0.22 17.03
CA PRO A 47 4.11 1.57 16.89
C PRO A 47 4.22 2.05 15.43
N ILE A 48 3.45 1.44 14.54
CA ILE A 48 3.33 1.81 13.12
C ILE A 48 1.90 2.28 12.83
N ALA A 49 1.76 3.15 11.84
CA ALA A 49 0.49 3.71 11.42
C ALA A 49 -0.41 2.68 10.72
N THR A 50 -1.72 2.95 10.76
CA THR A 50 -2.71 2.18 10.02
C THR A 50 -2.64 2.46 8.52
N LEU A 51 -3.21 1.57 7.70
CA LEU A 51 -3.31 1.78 6.25
C LEU A 51 -4.17 3.01 5.88
N ASP A 52 -5.14 3.37 6.72
CA ASP A 52 -6.13 4.42 6.41
C ASP A 52 -5.49 5.80 6.27
N GLU A 53 -4.41 6.06 7.01
CA GLU A 53 -3.63 7.32 6.89
C GLU A 53 -3.08 7.49 5.47
N PHE A 54 -2.45 6.45 4.92
CA PHE A 54 -1.96 6.45 3.54
C PHE A 54 -3.10 6.56 2.52
N LEU A 55 -4.20 5.80 2.70
CA LEU A 55 -5.33 5.86 1.77
C LEU A 55 -6.02 7.23 1.75
N SER A 56 -6.05 7.94 2.88
CA SER A 56 -6.58 9.30 2.96
C SER A 56 -5.76 10.30 2.13
N LEU A 57 -4.43 10.16 2.12
CA LEU A 57 -3.55 11.00 1.28
C LEU A 57 -3.63 10.66 -0.21
N MET A 58 -4.06 9.44 -0.53
CA MET A 58 -4.16 8.90 -1.89
C MET A 58 -5.58 8.98 -2.45
N GLN A 59 -6.43 9.85 -1.90
CA GLN A 59 -7.80 10.07 -2.38
C GLN A 59 -7.84 10.34 -3.88
N GLY A 60 -8.80 9.70 -4.56
CA GLY A 60 -8.96 9.79 -6.01
C GLY A 60 -8.15 8.74 -6.80
N ILE A 61 -7.24 8.00 -6.17
CA ILE A 61 -6.54 6.88 -6.81
C ILE A 61 -7.41 5.61 -6.66
N PRO A 62 -7.68 4.87 -7.75
CA PRO A 62 -8.45 3.63 -7.68
C PRO A 62 -7.80 2.60 -6.75
N VAL A 63 -8.62 2.01 -5.88
CA VAL A 63 -8.20 0.93 -4.96
C VAL A 63 -8.91 -0.36 -5.35
N SER A 64 -8.15 -1.45 -5.44
CA SER A 64 -8.68 -2.81 -5.58
C SER A 64 -8.26 -3.67 -4.41
N ARG A 65 -9.15 -4.52 -3.91
CA ARG A 65 -8.83 -5.56 -2.92
C ARG A 65 -8.78 -6.91 -3.61
N ALA A 66 -7.73 -7.68 -3.33
CA ALA A 66 -7.66 -9.08 -3.74
C ALA A 66 -8.58 -9.93 -2.87
N ASN A 67 -8.98 -11.09 -3.37
CA ASN A 67 -9.79 -12.06 -2.63
C ASN A 67 -8.95 -12.91 -1.64
N GLY A 68 -7.69 -12.54 -1.40
CA GLY A 68 -6.77 -13.26 -0.53
C GLY A 68 -5.46 -12.50 -0.32
N ASP A 69 -4.52 -13.18 0.34
CA ASP A 69 -3.20 -12.68 0.70
C ASP A 69 -2.18 -12.80 -0.44
N THR A 70 -2.62 -13.35 -1.58
CA THR A 70 -1.79 -13.63 -2.75
C THR A 70 -2.39 -12.95 -3.98
N VAL A 71 -1.52 -12.36 -4.81
CA VAL A 71 -1.89 -11.81 -6.12
C VAL A 71 -0.90 -12.30 -7.18
N THR A 72 -1.42 -12.74 -8.32
CA THR A 72 -0.62 -13.06 -9.50
C THR A 72 -0.71 -11.90 -10.47
N LEU A 73 0.43 -11.34 -10.87
CA LEU A 73 0.50 -10.19 -11.76
C LEU A 73 1.13 -10.58 -13.09
N GLY A 74 0.53 -10.10 -14.17
CA GLY A 74 1.08 -10.11 -15.53
C GLY A 74 0.82 -8.76 -16.22
N PRO A 75 1.33 -8.54 -17.44
CA PRO A 75 1.15 -7.27 -18.14
C PRO A 75 -0.31 -6.82 -18.25
N SER A 76 -1.24 -7.75 -18.49
CA SER A 76 -2.69 -7.48 -18.58
C SER A 76 -3.36 -7.14 -17.24
N SER A 77 -2.70 -7.38 -16.11
CA SER A 77 -3.21 -7.05 -14.77
C SER A 77 -2.93 -5.60 -14.35
N LEU A 78 -2.05 -4.91 -15.09
CA LEU A 78 -1.64 -3.54 -14.81
C LEU A 78 -2.59 -2.56 -15.49
N PRO A 79 -2.91 -1.41 -14.86
CA PRO A 79 -3.62 -0.34 -15.54
C PRO A 79 -2.91 0.09 -16.83
N ALA A 80 -3.70 0.38 -17.87
CA ALA A 80 -3.16 0.94 -19.11
C ALA A 80 -2.56 2.34 -18.89
N GLU A 81 -3.20 3.12 -18.02
CA GLU A 81 -2.79 4.47 -17.62
C GLU A 81 -3.05 4.70 -16.13
N GLY A 82 -2.32 5.66 -15.57
CA GLY A 82 -2.44 6.05 -14.16
C GLY A 82 -1.92 5.01 -13.17
N THR A 83 -2.18 5.27 -11.90
CA THR A 83 -1.79 4.42 -10.76
C THR A 83 -3.03 3.75 -10.19
N ARG A 84 -2.89 2.48 -9.77
CA ARG A 84 -3.89 1.76 -8.96
C ARG A 84 -3.24 1.24 -7.69
N ILE A 85 -3.95 1.31 -6.57
CA ILE A 85 -3.54 0.69 -5.31
C ILE A 85 -4.16 -0.71 -5.25
N GLN A 86 -3.33 -1.72 -5.00
CA GLN A 86 -3.73 -3.11 -4.80
C GLN A 86 -3.54 -3.48 -3.33
N LEU A 87 -4.64 -3.75 -2.65
CA LEU A 87 -4.65 -4.26 -1.30
C LEU A 87 -4.79 -5.78 -1.31
N LEU A 88 -4.07 -6.43 -0.41
CA LEU A 88 -4.22 -7.85 -0.12
C LEU A 88 -5.25 -8.01 1.02
N SER A 89 -5.89 -9.18 1.08
CA SER A 89 -6.88 -9.50 2.10
C SER A 89 -6.39 -10.69 2.92
N TYR A 90 -6.29 -10.53 4.23
CA TYR A 90 -5.69 -11.52 5.11
C TYR A 90 -6.73 -12.07 6.10
N PRO A 91 -6.68 -13.36 6.45
CA PRO A 91 -7.56 -13.96 7.45
C PRO A 91 -6.94 -13.79 8.85
N PHE A 92 -7.17 -12.63 9.46
CA PHE A 92 -6.90 -12.40 10.88
C PHE A 92 -8.21 -12.47 11.67
#